data_AF-I2Q4G8-F1
#
_entry.id   AF-I2Q4G8-F1
#
_cell.length_a   1.000
_cell.length_b   1.000
_cell.length_c   1.000
_cell.angle_alpha   90.00
_cell.angle_beta   90.00
_cell.angle_gamma   90.00
#
_symmetry.space_group_name_H-M   'P 1'
#
loop_
_entity.id
_entity.type
_entity.pdbx_description
1 polymer ?
#
loop_
_entity_poly.entity_id
_entity_poly.type
_entity_poly.pdbx_seq_one_letter_code
_entity_poly.pdbx_strand_id
1 'polypeptide(L)' 'MDNKKPDIHYIRNEIINAFRPIEQLFKIMDTSSVEIYGELTRSSAEVGNTLCQNFRQKVDAILKDQGQGDQNG' A
#
# COMPACT_ATOMS: atom_id res chain seq x y z
N MET A 1 -20.05 20.18 16.38
CA MET A 1 -18.75 19.62 15.96
C MET A 1 -18.79 19.59 14.45
N ASP A 2 -17.97 20.42 13.79
CA ASP A 2 -17.98 20.52 12.34
C ASP A 2 -17.62 19.17 11.74
N ASN A 3 -18.59 18.55 11.05
CA ASN A 3 -18.43 17.34 10.26
C ASN A 3 -17.59 17.68 9.01
N LYS A 4 -16.31 17.99 9.19
CA LYS A 4 -15.38 18.17 8.08
C LYS A 4 -15.09 16.78 7.53
N LYS A 5 -15.62 16.47 6.34
CA LYS A 5 -15.26 15.25 5.62
C LYS A 5 -13.73 15.14 5.60
N PRO A 6 -13.16 13.97 5.96
CA PRO A 6 -11.73 13.80 5.95
C PRO A 6 -11.18 14.09 4.55
N ASP A 7 -10.15 14.94 4.50
CA ASP A 7 -9.45 15.31 3.27
C ASP A 7 -8.90 14.05 2.59
N ILE A 8 -8.89 14.06 1.26
CA ILE A 8 -8.42 12.93 0.44
C ILE A 8 -6.97 12.57 0.74
N HIS A 9 -6.15 13.56 1.12
CA HIS A 9 -4.78 13.33 1.58
C HIS A 9 -4.73 12.60 2.92
N TYR A 10 -5.66 12.91 3.84
CA TYR A 10 -5.79 12.20 5.10
C TYR A 10 -6.21 10.75 4.86
N ILE A 11 -7.25 10.52 4.05
CA ILE A 11 -7.72 9.17 3.72
C ILE A 11 -6.61 8.34 3.08
N ARG A 12 -5.86 8.93 2.12
CA ARG A 12 -4.70 8.27 1.50
C ARG A 12 -3.70 7.81 2.54
N ASN A 13 -3.30 8.72 3.44
CA ASN A 13 -2.29 8.42 4.45
C ASN A 13 -2.75 7.33 5.42
N GLU A 14 -4.02 7.35 5.85
CA GLU A 14 -4.58 6.31 6.72
C GLU A 14 -4.56 4.93 6.06
N ILE A 15 -4.96 4.84 4.79
CA ILE A 15 -4.92 3.58 4.04
C ILE A 15 -3.47 3.06 3.91
N ILE A 16 -2.53 3.92 3.55
CA ILE A 16 -1.12 3.53 3.41
C ILE A 16 -0.52 3.12 4.76
N ASN A 17 -0.84 3.83 5.84
CA ASN A 17 -0.36 3.53 7.18
C ASN A 17 -0.90 2.18 7.68
N ALA A 18 -2.18 1.88 7.42
CA ALA A 18 -2.79 0.60 7.78
C ALA A 18 -2.14 -0.59 7.05
N PHE A 19 -1.67 -0.39 5.81
CA PHE A 19 -1.01 -1.44 5.01
C PHE A 19 0.50 -1.56 5.25
N ARG A 20 1.14 -0.55 5.83
CA ARG A 20 2.60 -0.52 6.05
C ARG A 20 3.14 -1.78 6.77
N PRO A 21 2.50 -2.35 7.81
CA PRO A 21 3.01 -3.54 8.48
C PRO A 21 3.16 -4.75 7.55
N ILE A 22 2.21 -4.94 6.62
CA ILE A 22 2.23 -6.05 5.65
C ILE A 22 3.40 -5.89 4.68
N GLU A 23 3.64 -4.68 4.20
CA GLU A 23 4.78 -4.40 3.33
C GLU A 23 6.13 -4.58 4.05
N GLN A 24 6.21 -4.18 5.32
CA GLN A 24 7.41 -4.41 6.12
C GLN A 24 7.70 -5.90 6.31
N LEU A 25 6.66 -6.73 6.49
CA LEU A 25 6.81 -8.18 6.56
C LEU A 25 7.44 -8.74 5.28
N PHE A 26 6.92 -8.36 4.10
CA PHE A 26 7.50 -8.83 2.84
C PHE A 26 8.93 -8.34 2.62
N LYS A 27 9.26 -7.12 3.03
CA LYS A 27 10.65 -6.62 3.01
C LYS A 27 11.58 -7.44 3.90
N ILE A 28 11.15 -7.82 5.09
CA ILE A 28 11.93 -8.68 5.99
C ILE A 28 12.11 -10.05 5.33
N MET A 29 11.04 -10.64 4.79
CA MET A 29 11.10 -11.92 4.09
C MET A 29 12.10 -11.89 2.91
N ASP A 30 12.18 -10.78 2.19
CA ASP A 30 13.10 -10.59 1.05
C ASP A 30 14.58 -10.65 1.48
N THR A 31 14.88 -10.20 2.71
CA THR A 31 16.24 -10.25 3.29
C THR A 31 16.66 -11.61 3.85
N SER A 32 15.78 -12.62 3.80
CA SER A 32 16.09 -13.94 4.35
C SER A 32 17.25 -14.61 3.61
N SER A 33 18.15 -15.28 4.34
CA SER A 33 19.23 -16.09 3.77
C SER A 33 18.67 -17.22 2.90
N VAL A 34 19.41 -17.65 1.86
CA VAL A 34 19.00 -18.73 0.95
C VAL A 34 19.06 -20.14 1.59
N GLU A 35 19.66 -20.26 2.78
CA GLU A 35 19.84 -21.54 3.45
C GLU A 35 18.52 -22.03 4.06
N ILE A 36 18.07 -23.23 3.62
CA ILE A 36 16.90 -24.01 4.07
C ILE A 36 15.60 -23.18 4.26
N TYR A 37 14.64 -23.35 3.36
CA TYR A 37 13.38 -22.57 3.26
C TYR A 37 13.52 -21.09 2.83
N GLY A 38 14.73 -20.56 2.78
CA GLY A 38 15.02 -19.20 2.32
C GLY A 38 14.51 -18.84 0.92
N GLU A 39 14.58 -19.78 -0.03
CA GLU A 39 14.11 -19.57 -1.40
C GLU A 39 12.58 -19.39 -1.47
N LEU A 40 11.83 -20.20 -0.72
CA LEU A 40 10.36 -20.09 -0.64
C LEU A 40 9.95 -18.77 0.03
N THR A 41 10.64 -18.40 1.11
CA THR A 41 10.41 -17.13 1.81
C THR A 41 10.68 -15.94 0.90
N ARG A 42 11.79 -15.95 0.14
CA ARG A 42 12.12 -14.88 -0.82
C ARG A 42 11.15 -14.83 -1.98
N SER A 43 10.78 -15.97 -2.56
CA SER A 43 9.78 -16.02 -3.64
C SER A 43 8.43 -15.45 -3.19
N SER A 44 8.02 -15.75 -1.96
CA SER A 44 6.81 -15.18 -1.35
C SER A 44 6.96 -13.67 -1.12
N ALA A 45 8.16 -13.21 -0.75
CA ALA A 45 8.47 -11.79 -0.59
C ALA A 45 8.36 -11.01 -1.90
N GLU A 46 8.90 -11.54 -3.00
CA GLU A 46 8.83 -10.91 -4.33
C GLU A 46 7.38 -10.67 -4.77
N VAL A 47 6.52 -11.70 -4.63
CA VAL A 47 5.09 -11.59 -4.92
C VAL A 47 4.43 -10.56 -4.01
N GLY A 48 4.68 -10.64 -2.70
CA GLY A 48 4.11 -9.71 -1.72
C GLY A 48 4.51 -8.25 -1.95
N ASN A 49 5.78 -7.99 -2.23
CA ASN A 49 6.29 -6.66 -2.56
C ASN A 49 5.63 -6.10 -3.83
N THR A 50 5.47 -6.93 -4.86
CA THR A 50 4.77 -6.56 -6.10
C THR A 50 3.29 -6.21 -5.83
N LEU A 51 2.60 -7.00 -5.00
CA LEU A 51 1.23 -6.72 -4.60
C LEU A 51 1.10 -5.40 -3.81
N CYS A 52 2.03 -5.12 -2.90
CA CYS A 52 2.07 -3.84 -2.17
C CYS A 52 2.25 -2.64 -3.11
N GLN A 53 3.11 -2.76 -4.13
CA GLN A 53 3.28 -1.72 -5.15
C GLN A 53 1.99 -1.51 -5.97
N ASN A 54 1.38 -2.61 -6.43
CA ASN A 54 0.12 -2.56 -7.18
C ASN A 54 -1.01 -1.94 -6.35
N PHE A 55 -1.10 -2.28 -5.07
CA PHE A 55 -2.06 -1.71 -4.15
C PHE A 55 -1.92 -0.19 -4.06
N ARG A 56 -0.71 0.31 -3.82
CA ARG A 56 -0.43 1.76 -3.75
C ARG A 56 -0.83 2.48 -5.03
N GLN A 57 -0.47 1.93 -6.18
CA GLN A 57 -0.82 2.51 -7.48
C GLN A 57 -2.35 2.57 -7.68
N LYS A 58 -3.08 1.52 -7.29
CA LYS A 58 -4.55 1.50 -7.38
C LYS A 58 -5.21 2.49 -6.43
N VAL A 59 -4.74 2.59 -5.19
CA VAL A 59 -5.22 3.59 -4.23
C VAL A 59 -4.99 5.00 -4.79
N ASP A 60 -3.80 5.27 -5.32
CA ASP A 60 -3.48 6.56 -5.91
C ASP A 60 -4.35 6.90 -7.11
N ALA A 61 -4.65 5.92 -7.98
CA ALA A 61 -5.55 6.11 -9.12
C ALA A 61 -6.98 6.44 -8.67
N ILE A 62 -7.55 5.65 -7.75
CA ILE A 62 -8.91 5.85 -7.22
C ILE A 62 -9.05 7.24 -6.57
N LEU A 63 -8.05 7.65 -5.78
CA LEU A 63 -8.10 8.93 -5.09
C LEU A 63 -7.85 10.12 -6.03
N LYS A 64 -7.04 9.96 -7.09
CA LYS A 64 -6.91 11.01 -8.12
C LYS A 64 -8.22 11.25 -8.86
N ASP A 65 -8.94 10.18 -9.21
CA ASP A 65 -10.24 10.28 -9.90
C ASP A 65 -11.30 10.99 -9.03
N GLN A 66 -11.28 10.76 -7.71
CA GLN A 66 -12.17 11.44 -6.75
C GLN A 66 -11.84 12.93 -6.62
N GLY A 67 -10.58 13.34 -6.74
CA GLY A 67 -10.15 14.75 -6.67
C GLY A 67 -10.45 15.58 -7.93
N GLN A 68 -10.74 14.93 -9.07
CA GLN A 68 -11.12 15.60 -10.32
C GLN A 68 -12.63 15.83 -10.46
N GLY A 69 -13.47 15.03 -9.78
CA GLY A 69 -14.92 15.22 -9.78
C GLY A 69 -15.41 16.49 -9.07
N ASP A 70 -14.64 17.00 -8.11
CA ASP A 70 -14.98 18.19 -7.31
C ASP A 70 -14.61 19.53 -7.99
N GLN A 71 -14.00 19.51 -9.19
CA GLN A 71 -13.58 20.73 -9.91
C GLN A 71 -14.46 21.11 -11.11
N ASN A 72 -15.56 20.37 -11.35
CA ASN A 72 -16.53 20.62 -12.43
C ASN A 72 -17.97 20.73 -11.91
N GLY A 73 -18.18 21.36 -10.75
CA GLY A 73 -19.49 21.64 -10.15
C GLY A 73 -19.68 23.11 -9.82
#